data_AF-A0AA86JAR2-F1
#
_entry.id   AF-A0AA86JAR2-F1
#
_cell.length_a   1.000
_cell.length_b   1.000
_cell.length_c   1.000
_cell.angle_alpha   90.00
_cell.angle_beta   90.00
_cell.angle_gamma   90.00
#
_symmetry.space_group_name_H-M   'P 1'
#
loop_
_entity.id
_entity.type
_entity.pdbx_description
1 polymer ?
#
loop_
_entity_poly.entity_id
_entity_poly.type
_entity_poly.pdbx_seq_one_letter_code
_entity_poly.pdbx_strand_id
1 'polypeptide(L)'
;MIKYMNDGEVSILRNGFFRTLAKKKLDMRDKEEFMNKTTDLNNAIKIFRLIQSLNFTNVYPKSADIMLSYLNTNNIIDNKLYEEALKVFYDDSNIDEINDDDYLEYSDYYDYVYEREEFTKNLITKLCEKKNITLYVECYEDIFLGELKGVEVYDGIFTSLRNAAGCYMDRDEEEEELGSEDYYSLFQDNCTSFALEGYVMNDFDLIALNNCFKTDECGIASEAYVENGNTYINISNAQFYDGIGYTFIAMLTIILM
;
A
#
# COMPACT_ATOMS: atom_id res chain seq x y z
N MET A 1 30.47 21.18 -13.92
CA MET A 1 30.83 20.41 -12.71
C MET A 1 29.55 20.14 -11.97
N ILE A 2 29.05 18.90 -11.96
CA ILE A 2 27.85 18.57 -11.17
C ILE A 2 28.27 18.67 -9.70
N LYS A 3 27.80 19.72 -9.02
CA LYS A 3 27.90 19.83 -7.56
C LYS A 3 26.91 18.81 -7.00
N TYR A 4 27.42 17.84 -6.25
CA TYR A 4 26.73 16.81 -5.46
C TYR A 4 25.23 16.60 -5.72
N MET A 5 24.86 15.41 -6.21
CA MET A 5 23.46 14.99 -6.28
C MET A 5 22.90 14.79 -4.88
N ASN A 6 21.70 15.31 -4.61
CA ASN A 6 20.98 15.04 -3.37
C ASN A 6 20.29 13.66 -3.42
N ASP A 7 19.81 13.17 -2.27
CA ASP A 7 19.24 11.83 -2.14
C ASP A 7 18.00 11.62 -3.03
N GLY A 8 17.21 12.68 -3.27
CA GLY A 8 16.10 12.67 -4.20
C GLY A 8 16.56 12.45 -5.64
N GLU A 9 17.58 13.17 -6.09
CA GLU A 9 18.17 13.01 -7.42
C GLU A 9 18.80 11.62 -7.61
N VAL A 10 19.46 11.10 -6.59
CA VAL A 10 20.00 9.72 -6.57
C VAL A 10 18.85 8.71 -6.68
N SER A 11 17.77 8.90 -5.93
CA SER A 11 16.57 8.03 -5.97
C SER A 11 15.93 8.02 -7.36
N ILE A 12 15.77 9.19 -7.99
CA ILE A 12 15.22 9.31 -9.36
C ILE A 12 16.07 8.53 -10.36
N LEU A 13 17.41 8.68 -10.32
CA LEU A 13 18.32 7.96 -11.21
C LEU A 13 18.28 6.45 -10.98
N ARG A 14 18.28 6.02 -9.71
CA ARG A 14 18.17 4.61 -9.33
C ARG A 14 16.87 4.00 -9.86
N ASN A 15 15.75 4.70 -9.68
CA ASN A 15 14.44 4.26 -10.17
C ASN A 15 14.39 4.21 -11.71
N GLY A 16 14.97 5.20 -12.39
CA GLY A 16 15.07 5.21 -13.86
C GLY A 16 15.90 4.04 -14.40
N PHE A 17 17.00 3.70 -13.74
CA PHE A 17 17.81 2.52 -14.08
C PHE A 17 17.02 1.22 -13.87
N PHE A 18 16.35 1.05 -12.73
CA PHE A 18 15.55 -0.14 -12.44
C PHE A 18 14.40 -0.32 -13.44
N ARG A 19 13.67 0.75 -13.77
CA ARG A 19 12.63 0.72 -14.80
C ARG A 19 13.18 0.33 -16.17
N THR A 20 14.33 0.87 -16.56
CA THR A 20 14.98 0.49 -17.83
C THR A 20 15.34 -1.00 -17.87
N LEU A 21 15.90 -1.53 -16.77
CA LEU A 21 16.24 -2.94 -16.66
C LEU A 21 14.98 -3.81 -16.66
N ALA A 22 13.93 -3.40 -15.94
CA ALA A 22 12.66 -4.11 -15.86
C ALA A 22 12.01 -4.23 -17.24
N LYS A 23 11.98 -3.13 -18.02
CA LYS A 23 11.46 -3.13 -19.39
C LYS A 23 12.20 -4.12 -20.29
N LYS A 24 13.53 -4.09 -20.29
CA LYS A 24 14.34 -5.04 -21.06
C LYS A 24 14.07 -6.49 -20.68
N LYS A 25 13.94 -6.78 -19.38
CA LYS A 25 13.62 -8.13 -18.90
C LYS A 25 12.21 -8.57 -19.29
N LEU A 26 11.25 -7.65 -19.26
CA LEU A 26 9.87 -7.90 -19.66
C LEU A 26 9.79 -8.22 -21.16
N ASP A 27 10.53 -7.49 -22.00
CA ASP A 27 10.57 -7.73 -23.46
C ASP A 27 11.23 -9.06 -23.85
N MET A 28 11.95 -9.71 -22.94
CA MET A 28 12.51 -11.06 -23.12
C MET A 28 11.56 -12.18 -22.68
N ARG A 29 10.38 -11.84 -22.15
CA ARG A 29 9.40 -12.81 -21.62
C ARG A 29 8.23 -12.94 -22.59
N ASP A 30 7.64 -14.12 -22.64
CA ASP A 30 6.37 -14.32 -23.34
C ASP A 30 5.21 -13.80 -22.49
N LYS A 31 4.75 -12.59 -22.83
CA LYS A 31 3.69 -11.90 -22.12
C LYS A 31 2.32 -12.45 -22.52
N GLU A 32 2.18 -12.97 -23.74
CA GLU A 32 0.93 -13.55 -24.21
C GLU A 32 0.63 -14.84 -23.46
N GLU A 33 1.64 -15.66 -23.17
CA GLU A 33 1.45 -16.84 -22.32
C GLU A 33 0.99 -16.49 -20.90
N PHE A 34 1.50 -15.40 -20.32
CA PHE A 34 1.00 -14.91 -19.03
C PHE A 34 -0.46 -14.44 -19.14
N MET A 35 -0.78 -13.61 -20.14
CA MET A 35 -2.12 -13.09 -20.33
C MET A 35 -3.15 -14.20 -20.59
N ASN A 36 -2.74 -15.27 -21.29
CA ASN A 36 -3.56 -16.43 -21.61
C ASN A 36 -3.53 -17.54 -20.54
N LYS A 37 -2.85 -17.32 -19.41
CA LYS A 37 -2.72 -18.27 -18.30
C LYS A 37 -2.06 -19.62 -18.68
N THR A 38 -1.17 -19.63 -19.66
CA THR A 38 -0.50 -20.86 -20.14
C THR A 38 0.92 -21.02 -19.63
N THR A 39 1.51 -19.96 -19.04
CA THR A 39 2.85 -20.03 -18.44
C THR A 39 2.81 -20.58 -17.00
N ASP A 40 3.95 -21.04 -16.46
CA ASP A 40 4.03 -21.52 -15.08
C ASP A 40 4.02 -20.38 -14.04
N LEU A 41 3.64 -20.69 -12.80
CA LEU A 41 3.49 -19.69 -11.72
C LEU A 41 4.77 -18.86 -11.50
N ASN A 42 5.96 -19.46 -11.54
CA ASN A 42 7.20 -18.72 -11.30
C ASN A 42 7.48 -17.72 -12.42
N ASN A 43 7.14 -18.06 -13.66
CA ASN A 43 7.26 -17.14 -14.78
C ASN A 43 6.18 -16.06 -14.74
N ALA A 44 4.94 -16.41 -14.40
CA ALA A 44 3.83 -15.48 -14.21
C ALA A 44 4.17 -14.40 -13.17
N ILE A 45 4.70 -14.81 -12.01
CA ILE A 45 5.12 -13.89 -10.94
C ILE A 45 6.22 -12.94 -11.41
N LYS A 46 7.21 -13.44 -12.17
CA LYS A 46 8.27 -12.59 -12.72
C LYS A 46 7.73 -11.56 -13.69
N ILE A 47 6.79 -11.95 -14.56
CA ILE A 47 6.15 -11.05 -15.53
C ILE A 47 5.33 -10.00 -14.79
N PHE A 48 4.47 -10.41 -13.85
CA PHE A 48 3.62 -9.51 -13.07
C PHE A 48 4.43 -8.48 -12.28
N ARG A 49 5.46 -8.92 -11.55
CA ARG A 49 6.38 -8.01 -10.82
C ARG A 49 7.01 -6.96 -11.72
N LEU A 50 7.39 -7.34 -12.94
CA LEU A 50 7.97 -6.40 -13.91
C LEU A 50 6.93 -5.41 -14.44
N ILE A 51 5.68 -5.86 -14.68
CA ILE A 51 4.56 -4.98 -15.08
C ILE A 51 4.32 -3.92 -13.98
N GLN A 52 4.24 -4.34 -12.72
CA GLN A 52 3.99 -3.43 -11.59
C GLN A 52 5.15 -2.48 -11.33
N SER A 53 6.40 -2.94 -11.41
CA SER A 53 7.58 -2.07 -11.26
C SER A 53 7.68 -0.98 -12.32
N LEU A 54 7.10 -1.21 -13.51
CA LEU A 54 7.05 -0.25 -14.61
C LEU A 54 5.87 0.72 -14.51
N ASN A 55 4.92 0.46 -13.59
CA ASN A 55 3.62 1.11 -13.54
C ASN A 55 2.89 1.05 -14.90
N PHE A 56 2.90 -0.14 -15.52
CA PHE A 56 2.35 -0.39 -16.86
C PHE A 56 0.99 -1.09 -16.83
N THR A 57 0.22 -0.93 -15.75
CA THR A 57 -1.11 -1.55 -15.59
C THR A 57 -2.04 -1.24 -16.77
N ASN A 58 -2.01 0.00 -17.28
CA ASN A 58 -2.79 0.42 -18.47
C ASN A 58 -2.37 -0.27 -19.78
N VAL A 59 -1.13 -0.76 -19.87
CA VAL A 59 -0.62 -1.47 -21.05
C VAL A 59 -0.98 -2.96 -21.00
N TYR A 60 -1.11 -3.52 -19.79
CA TYR A 60 -1.50 -4.91 -19.55
C TYR A 60 -2.76 -4.94 -18.69
N PRO A 61 -3.91 -4.57 -19.27
CA PRO A 61 -5.17 -4.53 -18.53
C PRO A 61 -5.49 -5.92 -17.98
N LYS A 62 -6.12 -5.99 -16.80
CA LYS A 62 -6.48 -7.24 -16.10
C LYS A 62 -5.30 -8.13 -15.68
N SER A 63 -4.07 -7.62 -15.75
CA SER A 63 -2.90 -8.39 -15.28
C SER A 63 -3.02 -8.77 -13.80
N ALA A 64 -3.69 -7.96 -12.98
CA ALA A 64 -4.01 -8.26 -11.59
C ALA A 64 -4.96 -9.45 -11.44
N ASP A 65 -6.10 -9.45 -12.15
CA ASP A 65 -7.06 -10.58 -12.15
C ASP A 65 -6.39 -11.89 -12.56
N ILE A 66 -5.56 -11.81 -13.60
CA ILE A 66 -4.83 -12.96 -14.12
C ILE A 66 -3.88 -13.50 -13.05
N MET A 67 -3.16 -12.60 -12.36
CA MET A 67 -2.26 -12.99 -11.29
C MET A 67 -3.01 -13.53 -10.07
N LEU A 68 -4.11 -12.92 -9.62
CA LEU A 68 -4.94 -13.45 -8.54
C LEU A 68 -5.45 -14.86 -8.87
N SER A 69 -5.88 -15.08 -10.11
CA SER A 69 -6.30 -16.40 -10.58
C SER A 69 -5.15 -17.41 -10.55
N TYR A 70 -3.93 -17.01 -10.92
CA TYR A 70 -2.72 -17.84 -10.77
C TYR A 70 -2.45 -18.20 -9.31
N LEU A 71 -2.55 -17.24 -8.40
CA LEU A 71 -2.35 -17.46 -6.96
C LEU A 71 -3.38 -18.45 -6.40
N ASN A 72 -4.65 -18.33 -6.79
CA ASN A 72 -5.73 -19.24 -6.37
C ASN A 72 -5.54 -20.65 -6.95
N THR A 73 -5.36 -20.79 -8.28
CA THR A 73 -5.20 -22.11 -8.93
C THR A 73 -3.97 -22.87 -8.47
N ASN A 74 -2.94 -22.19 -7.98
CA ASN A 74 -1.75 -22.81 -7.40
C ASN A 74 -1.81 -22.97 -5.87
N ASN A 75 -2.97 -22.72 -5.24
CA ASN A 75 -3.19 -22.81 -3.79
C ASN A 75 -2.25 -21.93 -2.95
N ILE A 76 -1.82 -20.78 -3.50
CA ILE A 76 -1.08 -19.77 -2.73
C ILE A 76 -2.02 -18.99 -1.83
N ILE A 77 -3.21 -18.67 -2.35
CA ILE A 77 -4.36 -18.15 -1.61
C ILE A 77 -5.50 -19.17 -1.69
N ASP A 78 -6.35 -19.22 -0.66
CA ASP A 78 -7.54 -20.06 -0.70
C ASP A 78 -8.67 -19.39 -1.50
N ASN A 79 -9.63 -20.19 -1.95
CA ASN A 79 -10.73 -19.70 -2.78
C ASN A 79 -11.62 -18.71 -2.04
N LYS A 80 -11.71 -18.79 -0.71
CA LYS A 80 -12.52 -17.85 0.08
C LYS A 80 -11.89 -16.46 0.00
N LEU A 81 -10.58 -16.36 0.23
CA LEU A 81 -9.81 -15.12 0.13
C LEU A 81 -9.84 -14.54 -1.29
N TYR A 82 -9.76 -15.40 -2.31
CA TYR A 82 -9.89 -14.98 -3.72
C TYR A 82 -11.25 -14.33 -4.00
N GLU A 83 -12.37 -14.96 -3.62
CA GLU A 83 -13.71 -14.41 -3.85
C GLU A 83 -13.98 -13.17 -3.00
N GLU A 84 -13.49 -13.13 -1.75
CA GLU A 84 -13.59 -11.95 -0.89
C GLU A 84 -12.80 -10.77 -1.48
N ALA A 85 -11.58 -11.00 -1.98
CA ALA A 85 -10.80 -9.96 -2.64
C ALA A 85 -11.59 -9.37 -3.83
N LEU A 86 -12.15 -10.23 -4.69
CA LEU A 86 -12.97 -9.82 -5.85
C LEU A 86 -14.27 -9.09 -5.49
N LYS A 87 -14.77 -9.26 -4.27
CA LYS A 87 -15.99 -8.60 -3.80
C LYS A 87 -15.68 -7.24 -3.17
N VAL A 88 -14.61 -7.17 -2.39
CA VAL A 88 -14.29 -6.03 -1.50
C VAL A 88 -13.48 -4.96 -2.22
N PHE A 89 -12.66 -5.36 -3.20
CA PHE A 89 -11.87 -4.43 -4.02
C PHE A 89 -12.43 -4.33 -5.43
N TYR A 90 -12.25 -3.18 -6.06
CA TYR A 90 -12.64 -2.96 -7.46
C TYR A 90 -11.49 -3.32 -8.41
N ASP A 91 -11.84 -3.65 -9.66
CA ASP A 91 -10.87 -3.76 -10.76
C ASP A 91 -10.16 -2.40 -10.93
N ASP A 92 -8.84 -2.42 -11.10
CA ASP A 92 -7.99 -1.24 -11.31
C ASP A 92 -8.46 -0.40 -12.52
N SER A 93 -9.29 -0.96 -13.42
CA SER A 93 -9.88 -0.23 -14.55
C SER A 93 -11.21 0.50 -14.28
N ASN A 94 -11.87 0.25 -13.14
CA ASN A 94 -13.16 0.88 -12.80
C ASN A 94 -12.98 2.21 -12.06
N ILE A 95 -12.02 3.03 -12.49
CA ILE A 95 -11.98 4.46 -12.15
C ILE A 95 -12.83 5.18 -13.20
N ASP A 96 -14.06 4.72 -13.40
CA ASP A 96 -15.08 5.56 -14.01
C ASP A 96 -15.69 6.35 -12.85
N GLU A 97 -15.56 7.67 -12.96
CA GLU A 97 -16.16 8.71 -12.12
C GLU A 97 -17.32 8.16 -11.29
N ILE A 98 -17.16 8.15 -9.96
CA ILE A 98 -18.33 8.09 -9.06
C ILE A 98 -19.27 9.14 -9.61
N ASN A 99 -20.40 8.72 -10.19
CA ASN A 99 -21.37 9.66 -10.73
C ASN A 99 -21.67 10.63 -9.60
N ASP A 100 -21.41 11.92 -9.82
CA ASP A 100 -21.70 13.03 -8.88
C ASP A 100 -23.19 13.07 -8.43
N ASP A 101 -24.03 12.22 -9.01
CA ASP A 101 -25.46 12.10 -8.72
C ASP A 101 -25.82 11.00 -7.69
N ASP A 102 -24.91 10.09 -7.34
CA ASP A 102 -25.12 9.13 -6.24
C ASP A 102 -24.49 9.68 -4.97
N TYR A 103 -25.24 10.53 -4.25
CA TYR A 103 -24.94 10.86 -2.86
C TYR A 103 -24.94 9.55 -2.05
N LEU A 104 -23.78 8.92 -1.91
CA LEU A 104 -23.56 7.87 -0.92
C LEU A 104 -23.91 8.46 0.45
N GLU A 105 -24.80 7.81 1.19
CA GLU A 105 -25.05 8.22 2.56
C GLU A 105 -23.73 8.11 3.33
N TYR A 106 -23.48 9.07 4.22
CA TYR A 106 -22.25 9.13 5.03
C TYR A 106 -21.99 7.82 5.81
N SER A 107 -23.01 7.01 6.07
CA SER A 107 -22.84 5.66 6.67
C SER A 107 -22.18 4.67 5.71
N ASP A 108 -22.53 4.69 4.43
CA ASP A 108 -21.99 3.75 3.45
C ASP A 108 -20.49 3.99 3.23
N TYR A 109 -20.03 5.25 3.35
CA TYR A 109 -18.62 5.64 3.29
C TYR A 109 -17.76 4.85 4.29
N TYR A 110 -18.17 4.84 5.56
CA TYR A 110 -17.40 4.18 6.61
C TYR A 110 -17.44 2.66 6.48
N ASP A 111 -18.59 2.09 6.13
CA ASP A 111 -18.74 0.63 6.00
C ASP A 111 -17.77 0.07 4.94
N TYR A 112 -17.60 0.72 3.79
CA TYR A 112 -16.64 0.29 2.76
C TYR A 112 -15.18 0.40 3.22
N VAL A 113 -14.81 1.48 3.89
CA VAL A 113 -13.45 1.69 4.40
C VAL A 113 -13.12 0.63 5.44
N TYR A 114 -14.02 0.39 6.41
CA TYR A 114 -13.83 -0.62 7.45
C TYR A 114 -13.73 -2.03 6.88
N GLU A 115 -14.59 -2.41 5.92
CA GLU A 115 -14.53 -3.75 5.30
C GLU A 115 -13.18 -3.99 4.58
N ARG A 116 -12.67 -2.97 3.87
CA ARG A 116 -11.40 -3.05 3.14
C ARG A 116 -10.19 -3.05 4.06
N GLU A 117 -10.22 -2.23 5.10
CA GLU A 117 -9.20 -2.19 6.12
C GLU A 117 -9.13 -3.54 6.85
N GLU A 118 -10.28 -4.07 7.30
CA GLU A 118 -10.35 -5.34 8.00
C GLU A 118 -9.84 -6.49 7.11
N PHE A 119 -10.25 -6.52 5.84
CA PHE A 119 -9.73 -7.51 4.90
C PHE A 119 -8.22 -7.39 4.75
N THR A 120 -7.70 -6.18 4.55
CA THR A 120 -6.26 -5.93 4.36
C THR A 120 -5.46 -6.35 5.59
N LYS A 121 -5.95 -6.00 6.79
CA LYS A 121 -5.38 -6.42 8.07
C LYS A 121 -5.34 -7.94 8.21
N ASN A 122 -6.44 -8.61 7.90
CA ASN A 122 -6.52 -10.07 7.93
C ASN A 122 -5.57 -10.74 6.93
N LEU A 123 -5.43 -10.18 5.72
CA LEU A 123 -4.51 -10.66 4.71
C LEU A 123 -3.04 -10.52 5.16
N ILE A 124 -2.63 -9.32 5.58
CA ILE A 124 -1.25 -9.05 6.00
C ILE A 124 -0.89 -9.91 7.21
N THR A 125 -1.79 -10.04 8.18
CA THR A 125 -1.61 -10.90 9.36
C THR A 125 -1.30 -12.34 8.93
N LYS A 126 -2.15 -12.95 8.10
CA LYS A 126 -1.95 -14.33 7.62
C LYS A 126 -0.62 -14.50 6.86
N LEU A 127 -0.26 -13.53 6.03
CA LEU A 127 0.99 -13.57 5.27
C LEU A 127 2.23 -13.44 6.17
N CYS A 128 2.18 -12.57 7.18
CA CYS A 128 3.24 -12.41 8.17
C CYS A 128 3.40 -13.65 9.05
N GLU A 129 2.29 -14.23 9.52
CA GLU A 129 2.29 -15.49 10.27
C GLU A 129 2.98 -16.61 9.48
N LYS A 130 2.66 -16.76 8.20
CA LYS A 130 3.27 -17.77 7.32
C LYS A 130 4.79 -17.59 7.18
N LYS A 131 5.28 -16.34 7.25
CA LYS A 131 6.71 -16.01 7.21
C LYS A 131 7.39 -15.92 8.57
N ASN A 132 6.67 -16.14 9.67
CA ASN A 132 7.14 -15.87 11.03
C ASN A 132 7.64 -14.41 11.21
N ILE A 133 6.91 -13.45 10.65
CA ILE A 133 7.15 -12.02 10.82
C ILE A 133 6.21 -11.51 11.92
N THR A 134 6.74 -10.78 12.90
CA THR A 134 5.91 -10.07 13.87
C THR A 134 5.28 -8.85 13.19
N LEU A 135 3.96 -8.73 13.28
CA LEU A 135 3.19 -7.63 12.71
C LEU A 135 2.60 -6.78 13.83
N TYR A 136 2.80 -5.47 13.75
CA TYR A 136 2.06 -4.47 14.52
C TYR A 136 1.15 -3.70 13.57
N VAL A 137 -0.07 -3.39 14.02
CA VAL A 137 -1.07 -2.66 13.23
C VAL A 137 -1.73 -1.63 14.11
N GLU A 138 -1.53 -0.36 13.79
CA GLU A 138 -2.09 0.77 14.54
C GLU A 138 -2.45 1.90 13.58
N CYS A 139 -3.45 2.70 13.92
CA CYS A 139 -3.73 3.92 13.17
C CYS A 139 -2.84 5.08 13.65
N TYR A 140 -2.64 6.08 12.81
CA TYR A 140 -1.78 7.23 13.14
C TYR A 140 -2.31 8.03 14.32
N GLU A 141 -3.63 8.11 14.50
CA GLU A 141 -4.25 8.72 15.67
C GLU A 141 -3.83 8.01 16.98
N ASP A 142 -3.96 6.68 17.03
CA ASP A 142 -3.55 5.89 18.20
C ASP A 142 -2.04 6.00 18.48
N ILE A 143 -1.23 5.98 17.41
CA ILE A 143 0.22 6.22 17.50
C ILE A 143 0.46 7.62 18.10
N PHE A 144 -0.20 8.65 17.57
CA PHE A 144 -0.01 10.03 18.00
C PHE A 144 -0.39 10.27 19.46
N LEU A 145 -1.51 9.72 19.91
CA LEU A 145 -1.97 9.80 21.29
C LEU A 145 -0.98 9.12 22.25
N GLY A 146 -0.19 8.18 21.76
CA GLY A 146 0.87 7.52 22.55
C GLY A 146 0.31 6.59 23.62
N GLU A 147 -0.95 6.17 23.49
CA GLU A 147 -1.59 5.18 24.37
C GLU A 147 -1.14 3.74 24.07
N LEU A 148 -0.28 3.57 23.05
CA LEU A 148 0.31 2.29 22.66
C LEU A 148 1.28 1.77 23.73
N LYS A 149 0.87 0.75 24.47
CA LYS A 149 1.78 0.05 25.38
C LYS A 149 2.78 -0.81 24.60
N GLY A 150 4.06 -0.45 24.68
CA GLY A 150 5.18 -1.37 24.42
C GLY A 150 5.52 -1.59 22.95
N VAL A 151 5.34 -0.59 22.09
CA VAL A 151 5.58 -0.72 20.65
C VAL A 151 6.63 0.31 20.18
N GLU A 152 7.89 0.04 20.53
CA GLU A 152 9.07 0.85 20.14
C GLU A 152 9.23 0.93 18.60
N VAL A 153 8.60 0.03 17.84
CA VAL A 153 8.63 0.02 16.37
C VAL A 153 8.00 1.27 15.75
N TYR A 154 7.16 2.01 16.49
CA TYR A 154 6.50 3.22 16.00
C TYR A 154 7.16 4.53 16.46
N ASP A 155 8.28 4.50 17.19
CA ASP A 155 8.95 5.71 17.72
C ASP A 155 9.27 6.75 16.63
N GLY A 156 9.67 6.29 15.44
CA GLY A 156 9.95 7.15 14.28
C GLY A 156 8.70 7.84 13.73
N ILE A 157 7.61 7.09 13.56
CA ILE A 157 6.32 7.62 13.11
C ILE A 157 5.75 8.56 14.17
N PHE A 158 5.76 8.17 15.44
CA PHE A 158 5.33 9.01 16.57
C PHE A 158 6.05 10.37 16.58
N THR A 159 7.38 10.34 16.48
CA THR A 159 8.19 11.57 16.44
C THR A 159 7.85 12.44 15.24
N SER A 160 7.66 11.82 14.07
CA SER A 160 7.32 12.52 12.83
C SER A 160 5.95 13.20 12.91
N LEU A 161 4.93 12.49 13.44
CA LEU A 161 3.59 13.04 13.65
C LEU A 161 3.61 14.18 14.66
N ARG A 162 4.34 14.06 15.78
CA ARG A 162 4.49 15.12 16.79
C ARG A 162 5.20 16.35 16.24
N ASN A 163 6.23 16.18 15.42
CA ASN A 163 6.91 17.29 14.76
C ASN A 163 6.00 18.00 13.75
N ALA A 164 5.19 17.25 12.99
CA ALA A 164 4.23 17.81 12.05
C ALA A 164 3.10 18.58 12.77
N ALA A 165 2.57 18.03 13.86
CA ALA A 165 1.58 18.70 14.71
C ALA A 165 2.16 19.92 15.44
N GLY A 166 3.44 19.88 15.85
CA GLY A 166 4.16 20.98 16.50
C GLY A 166 4.20 22.28 15.69
N CYS A 167 4.06 22.21 14.36
CA CYS A 167 3.93 23.37 13.48
C CYS A 167 2.60 24.14 13.66
N TYR A 168 1.59 23.53 14.31
CA TYR A 168 0.32 24.14 14.67
C TYR A 168 0.26 24.58 16.14
N MET A 169 1.19 24.08 16.98
CA MET A 169 1.27 24.32 18.43
C MET A 169 1.93 25.65 18.83
N ASP A 170 2.30 26.51 17.86
CA ASP A 170 2.78 27.88 18.11
C ASP A 170 1.64 28.86 18.47
N ARG A 171 0.42 28.36 18.68
CA ARG A 171 -0.67 29.09 19.32
C ARG A 171 -0.81 28.56 20.74
N ASP A 172 -0.76 29.46 21.72
CA ASP A 172 -1.03 29.18 23.14
C ASP A 172 -2.49 28.69 23.31
N GLU A 173 -2.75 27.45 22.95
CA GLU A 173 -4.07 26.81 23.03
C GLU A 173 -4.06 25.83 24.21
N GLU A 174 -5.03 26.00 25.12
CA GLU A 174 -5.13 25.26 26.39
C GLU A 174 -5.34 23.75 26.14
N GLU A 175 -5.00 22.89 27.10
CA GLU A 175 -5.13 21.42 27.01
C GLU A 175 -6.53 20.92 26.57
N GLU A 176 -7.59 21.75 26.69
CA GLU A 176 -8.93 21.46 26.18
C GLU A 176 -9.07 21.57 24.65
N GLU A 177 -8.23 22.36 23.95
CA GLU A 177 -8.30 22.55 22.49
C GLU A 177 -7.58 21.46 21.69
N LEU A 178 -6.68 20.69 22.33
CA LEU A 178 -6.12 19.45 21.76
C LEU A 178 -7.18 18.38 21.48
N GLY A 179 -8.37 18.50 22.08
CA GLY A 179 -9.54 17.66 21.81
C GLY A 179 -10.60 18.32 20.92
N SER A 180 -10.35 19.50 20.35
CA SER A 180 -11.33 20.24 19.54
C SER A 180 -11.45 19.69 18.12
N GLU A 181 -12.61 19.89 17.49
CA GLU A 181 -12.88 19.47 16.09
C GLU A 181 -11.85 20.03 15.09
N ASP A 182 -11.26 21.20 15.38
CA ASP A 182 -10.20 21.81 14.57
C ASP A 182 -8.87 21.06 14.68
N TYR A 183 -8.61 20.35 15.78
CA TYR A 183 -7.42 19.49 15.96
C TYR A 183 -7.59 18.14 15.27
N TYR A 184 -8.79 17.55 15.35
CA TYR A 184 -9.15 16.37 14.57
C TYR A 184 -9.17 16.65 13.06
N SER A 185 -9.25 17.92 12.64
CA SER A 185 -9.11 18.29 11.23
C SER A 185 -7.73 17.94 10.63
N LEU A 186 -6.68 17.83 11.46
CA LEU A 186 -5.35 17.35 11.04
C LEU A 186 -5.33 15.86 10.66
N PHE A 187 -6.29 15.08 11.17
CA PHE A 187 -6.48 13.66 10.88
C PHE A 187 -7.72 13.41 10.01
N GLN A 188 -8.21 14.42 9.28
CA GLN A 188 -9.26 14.21 8.28
C GLN A 188 -8.91 13.07 7.31
N ASP A 189 -7.61 12.81 7.11
CA ASP A 189 -7.07 11.63 6.44
C ASP A 189 -6.22 10.79 7.41
N ASN A 190 -6.86 10.00 8.29
CA ASN A 190 -6.16 9.02 9.13
C ASN A 190 -5.53 7.92 8.25
N CYS A 191 -4.56 7.19 8.81
CA CYS A 191 -3.79 6.17 8.11
C CYS A 191 -3.56 4.96 9.01
N THR A 192 -3.75 3.77 8.47
CA THR A 192 -3.43 2.50 9.14
C THR A 192 -2.01 2.09 8.78
N SER A 193 -1.16 1.92 9.80
CA SER A 193 0.23 1.53 9.66
C SER A 193 0.43 0.06 10.00
N PHE A 194 0.97 -0.70 9.06
CA PHE A 194 1.38 -2.09 9.22
C PHE A 194 2.91 -2.14 9.36
N ALA A 195 3.40 -2.36 10.58
CA ALA A 195 4.84 -2.47 10.85
C ALA A 195 5.26 -3.95 10.93
N LEU A 196 6.08 -4.37 9.97
CA LEU A 196 6.65 -5.71 9.87
C LEU A 196 8.03 -5.69 10.53
N GLU A 197 8.08 -6.07 11.80
CA GLU A 197 9.28 -5.99 12.63
C GLU A 197 10.40 -6.90 12.11
N GLY A 198 11.61 -6.34 11.97
CA GLY A 198 12.80 -7.07 11.53
C GLY A 198 12.76 -7.56 10.08
N TYR A 199 11.69 -7.26 9.33
CA TYR A 199 11.57 -7.60 7.91
C TYR A 199 12.01 -6.43 7.05
N VAL A 200 13.01 -6.64 6.19
CA VAL A 200 13.52 -5.63 5.26
C VAL A 200 13.13 -6.00 3.84
N MET A 201 12.08 -5.35 3.32
CA MET A 201 11.69 -5.47 1.92
C MET A 201 12.77 -4.84 1.02
N ASN A 202 13.10 -5.51 -0.10
CA ASN A 202 14.09 -4.98 -1.03
C ASN A 202 13.53 -3.84 -1.89
N ASP A 203 14.42 -2.98 -2.41
CA ASP A 203 14.06 -1.82 -3.24
C ASP A 203 13.10 -2.14 -4.39
N PHE A 204 13.26 -3.30 -5.04
CA PHE A 204 12.44 -3.66 -6.20
C PHE A 204 11.00 -3.99 -5.79
N ASP A 205 10.82 -4.69 -4.67
CA ASP A 205 9.50 -5.00 -4.12
C ASP A 205 8.84 -3.76 -3.53
N LEU A 206 9.60 -2.88 -2.88
CA LEU A 206 9.11 -1.58 -2.43
C LEU A 206 8.61 -0.74 -3.61
N ILE A 207 9.37 -0.64 -4.71
CA ILE A 207 8.94 0.10 -5.90
C ILE A 207 7.67 -0.52 -6.49
N ALA A 208 7.61 -1.84 -6.60
CA ALA A 208 6.43 -2.52 -7.16
C ALA A 208 5.19 -2.29 -6.31
N LEU A 209 5.31 -2.39 -4.97
CA LEU A 209 4.21 -2.18 -4.04
C LEU A 209 3.76 -0.72 -3.97
N ASN A 210 4.70 0.23 -3.95
CA ASN A 210 4.37 1.66 -3.97
C ASN A 210 3.67 2.09 -5.25
N ASN A 211 3.99 1.49 -6.40
CA ASN A 211 3.26 1.76 -7.64
C ASN A 211 1.80 1.23 -7.60
N CYS A 212 1.41 0.45 -6.59
CA CYS A 212 0.02 0.03 -6.39
C CYS A 212 -0.84 1.08 -5.68
N PHE A 213 -0.22 2.09 -5.04
CA PHE A 213 -0.93 3.19 -4.38
C PHE A 213 -1.22 4.32 -5.37
N LYS A 214 -2.32 5.05 -5.14
CA LYS A 214 -2.64 6.27 -5.89
C LYS A 214 -1.82 7.42 -5.29
N THR A 215 -1.28 8.27 -6.17
CA THR A 215 -0.39 9.37 -5.77
C THR A 215 -1.09 10.71 -5.61
N ASP A 216 -2.39 10.78 -5.93
CA ASP A 216 -3.09 12.04 -6.17
C ASP A 216 -3.95 12.48 -4.99
N GLU A 217 -3.70 11.94 -3.79
CA GLU A 217 -4.47 12.22 -2.59
C GLU A 217 -4.03 13.55 -1.93
N CYS A 218 -5.01 14.38 -1.57
CA CYS A 218 -4.79 15.45 -0.59
C CYS A 218 -4.68 14.78 0.79
N GLY A 219 -3.59 15.03 1.55
CA GLY A 219 -3.45 14.51 2.92
C GLY A 219 -2.28 13.53 3.11
N ILE A 220 -2.51 12.46 3.87
CA ILE A 220 -1.50 11.43 4.17
C ILE A 220 -1.40 10.46 2.99
N ALA A 221 -0.23 10.36 2.36
CA ALA A 221 -0.01 9.45 1.26
C ALA A 221 0.15 8.00 1.75
N SER A 222 -0.48 7.06 1.03
CA SER A 222 -0.19 5.65 1.17
C SER A 222 1.21 5.34 0.64
N GLU A 223 2.01 4.61 1.42
CA GLU A 223 3.39 4.31 1.06
C GLU A 223 3.91 3.05 1.77
N ALA A 224 4.94 2.45 1.17
CA ALA A 224 5.73 1.41 1.80
C ALA A 224 7.21 1.81 1.83
N TYR A 225 7.84 1.70 3.00
CA TYR A 225 9.25 2.02 3.18
C TYR A 225 9.93 1.13 4.22
N VAL A 226 11.26 1.21 4.27
CA VAL A 226 12.07 0.55 5.28
C VAL A 226 12.77 1.59 6.12
N GLU A 227 12.63 1.47 7.44
CA GLU A 227 13.33 2.32 8.41
C GLU A 227 13.74 1.46 9.61
N ASN A 228 14.95 1.68 10.13
CA ASN A 228 15.47 1.01 11.33
C ASN A 228 15.38 -0.54 11.31
N GLY A 229 15.43 -1.15 10.13
CA GLY A 229 15.37 -2.61 9.95
C GLY A 229 13.95 -3.19 9.89
N ASN A 230 12.92 -2.35 9.90
CA ASN A 230 11.52 -2.73 9.77
C ASN A 230 10.96 -2.26 8.43
N THR A 231 9.95 -2.95 7.92
CA THR A 231 9.15 -2.48 6.78
C THR A 231 7.84 -1.93 7.30
N TYR A 232 7.47 -0.74 6.83
CA TYR A 232 6.19 -0.10 7.13
C TYR A 232 5.39 -0.09 5.83
N ILE A 233 4.12 -0.46 5.93
CA ILE A 233 3.12 -0.27 4.87
C ILE A 233 2.06 0.62 5.49
N ASN A 234 1.97 1.86 5.02
CA ASN A 234 1.03 2.86 5.50
C ASN A 234 -0.04 3.03 4.44
N ILE A 235 -1.30 2.94 4.84
CA ILE A 235 -2.44 3.01 3.94
C ILE A 235 -3.43 4.02 4.51
N SER A 236 -3.68 5.08 3.75
CA SER A 236 -4.63 6.13 4.09
C SER A 236 -6.07 5.63 4.00
N ASN A 237 -6.97 6.22 4.80
CA ASN A 237 -8.40 5.96 4.69
C ASN A 237 -8.96 6.39 3.31
N ALA A 238 -8.41 7.46 2.73
CA ALA A 238 -8.69 7.87 1.36
C ALA A 238 -8.39 6.75 0.36
N GLN A 239 -7.23 6.09 0.47
CA GLN A 239 -6.86 4.99 -0.40
C GLN A 239 -7.78 3.77 -0.20
N PHE A 240 -8.16 3.46 1.05
CA PHE A 240 -9.16 2.44 1.33
C PHE A 240 -10.51 2.79 0.69
N TYR A 241 -10.92 4.05 0.69
CA TYR A 241 -12.16 4.50 0.06
C TYR A 241 -12.11 4.47 -1.48
N ASP A 242 -11.09 5.10 -2.07
CA ASP A 242 -10.90 5.24 -3.51
C ASP A 242 -10.57 3.90 -4.19
N GLY A 243 -10.22 2.88 -3.40
CA GLY A 243 -9.98 1.52 -3.84
C GLY A 243 -8.51 1.22 -4.03
N ILE A 244 -7.96 0.44 -3.09
CA ILE A 244 -6.72 -0.32 -3.27
C ILE A 244 -7.05 -1.51 -4.18
N GLY A 245 -6.81 -1.40 -5.48
CA GLY A 245 -7.25 -2.45 -6.39
C GLY A 245 -6.51 -3.78 -6.22
N TYR A 246 -6.98 -4.80 -6.95
CA TYR A 246 -6.44 -6.17 -6.92
C TYR A 246 -4.93 -6.26 -7.10
N THR A 247 -4.35 -5.29 -7.81
CA THR A 247 -2.90 -5.18 -8.00
C THR A 247 -2.14 -5.20 -6.67
N PHE A 248 -2.61 -4.45 -5.66
CA PHE A 248 -1.97 -4.43 -4.33
C PHE A 248 -2.06 -5.81 -3.65
N ILE A 249 -3.24 -6.43 -3.64
CA ILE A 249 -3.47 -7.74 -3.02
C ILE A 249 -2.57 -8.81 -3.65
N ALA A 250 -2.52 -8.85 -4.99
CA ALA A 250 -1.66 -9.78 -5.71
C ALA A 250 -0.18 -9.53 -5.44
N MET A 251 0.25 -8.26 -5.44
CA MET A 251 1.65 -7.89 -5.23
C MET A 251 2.10 -8.19 -3.79
N LEU A 252 1.32 -7.78 -2.79
CA LEU A 252 1.61 -8.06 -1.39
C LEU A 252 1.70 -9.57 -1.11
N THR A 253 0.78 -10.35 -1.68
CA THR A 253 0.81 -11.82 -1.59
C THR A 253 2.10 -12.38 -2.19
N ILE A 254 2.52 -11.91 -3.37
CA ILE A 254 3.77 -12.36 -4.02
C ILE A 254 5.01 -12.01 -3.19
N ILE A 255 5.02 -10.85 -2.54
CA ILE A 255 6.15 -10.42 -1.72
C ILE A 255 6.23 -11.24 -0.43
N LEU A 256 5.08 -11.55 0.18
CA LEU A 256 5.00 -12.21 1.48
C LEU A 256 4.69 -13.73 1.43
N MET A 257 4.56 -14.34 0.24
CA MET A 257 4.45 -15.80 0.09
C MET A 257 5.77 -16.55 0.33
#